data_AF-A0A2N1TNY4-F1
#
_entry.id   AF-A0A2N1TNY4-F1
#
_cell.length_a   1.000
_cell.length_b   1.000
_cell.length_c   1.000
_cell.angle_alpha   90.00
_cell.angle_beta   90.00
_cell.angle_gamma   90.00
#
_symmetry.space_group_name_H-M   'P 1'
#
loop_
_entity.id
_entity.type
_entity.pdbx_description
1 polymer ?
#
loop_
_entity_poly.entity_id
_entity_poly.type
_entity_poly.pdbx_seq_one_letter_code
_entity_poly.pdbx_strand_id
1 'polypeptide(L)'
;MTKSKHRHDLNEDNGKNVDSIETSYNESIVRYYRHVLRKQDEQVLKKIQKIPDDWDEYDKTRLISDPEISEDEKKRLSDIKSKKAWELKFESLNIYYLITIENTMISCLTHKILTDDEIHEAQDSVNSIITEIGGNIKNFKHLLLSLAKRAVSDLYYLMMTFRKYYYKLNVVFDEDFLRFCDDLITFFDEYRVMTRNISGFKKTREFLSRFFPVSANKRGWNIDETALKEFFEEEIKDEARTLAELKRTISAAYLYKKKQKKDYEFIKYYYNERDGKLFRYNFVVNSLSQKLIDQKISADVFEGFKKIRENFINLVRNFENRGLQGFGSPDLSYGQLVEFIFKGSLVLEYYYLRTLQHDELQKFRNDVLHYVEEEYNQLNPDAGRFR
;
A
#
# COMPACT_ATOMS: atom_id res chain seq x y z
N MET A 1 21.37 -32.62 -30.69
CA MET A 1 20.55 -33.18 -29.60
C MET A 1 20.56 -32.23 -28.44
N THR A 2 19.45 -31.51 -28.29
CA THR A 2 19.18 -30.49 -27.28
C THR A 2 18.69 -31.14 -25.98
N LYS A 3 19.22 -30.69 -24.84
CA LYS A 3 18.40 -30.18 -23.71
C LYS A 3 19.23 -29.74 -22.51
N SER A 4 18.78 -28.63 -21.94
CA SER A 4 18.77 -28.28 -20.52
C SER A 4 20.03 -27.68 -19.90
N LYS A 5 19.98 -26.35 -19.68
CA LYS A 5 20.09 -25.74 -18.34
C LYS A 5 19.73 -24.25 -18.42
N HIS A 6 18.44 -23.93 -18.26
CA HIS A 6 17.99 -22.62 -17.81
C HIS A 6 16.95 -22.83 -16.71
N ARG A 7 17.43 -22.80 -15.47
CA ARG A 7 16.66 -22.53 -14.26
C ARG A 7 17.61 -21.85 -13.29
N HIS A 8 17.82 -20.56 -13.51
CA HIS A 8 18.22 -19.60 -12.50
C HIS A 8 17.71 -18.24 -12.98
N ASP A 9 17.27 -17.41 -12.02
CA ASP A 9 16.91 -15.99 -12.16
C ASP A 9 15.46 -15.62 -12.54
N LEU A 10 14.47 -16.15 -11.80
CA LEU A 10 13.08 -15.62 -11.84
C LEU A 10 12.72 -14.68 -10.67
N ASN A 11 13.61 -14.49 -9.70
CA ASN A 11 13.29 -13.68 -8.50
C ASN A 11 13.94 -12.29 -8.47
N GLU A 12 15.07 -12.07 -9.15
CA GLU A 12 15.69 -10.73 -9.18
C GLU A 12 15.02 -9.76 -10.18
N ASP A 13 14.41 -10.29 -11.24
CA ASP A 13 13.79 -9.48 -12.30
C ASP A 13 12.41 -8.92 -11.91
N ASN A 14 11.70 -9.64 -11.01
CA ASN A 14 10.36 -9.26 -10.54
C ASN A 14 10.35 -8.07 -9.56
N GLY A 15 11.48 -7.77 -8.90
CA GLY A 15 11.62 -6.60 -8.04
C GLY A 15 11.81 -5.32 -8.85
N LYS A 16 12.78 -5.32 -9.77
CA LYS A 16 13.09 -4.17 -10.64
C LYS A 16 11.94 -3.76 -11.55
N ASN A 17 11.17 -4.74 -12.05
CA ASN A 17 10.04 -4.48 -12.95
C ASN A 17 8.80 -3.93 -12.22
N VAL A 18 8.73 -4.01 -10.89
CA VAL A 18 7.58 -3.49 -10.14
C VAL A 18 7.82 -2.11 -9.58
N ASP A 19 9.05 -1.85 -9.14
CA ASP A 19 9.48 -0.49 -8.84
C ASP A 19 9.35 0.39 -10.09
N SER A 20 9.62 -0.14 -11.29
CA SER A 20 9.44 0.60 -12.56
C SER A 20 7.97 0.89 -12.91
N ILE A 21 7.04 -0.06 -12.68
CA ILE A 21 5.61 0.13 -12.96
C ILE A 21 5.00 1.16 -12.02
N GLU A 22 5.32 1.09 -10.74
CA GLU A 22 4.83 2.04 -9.75
C GLU A 22 5.45 3.43 -9.93
N THR A 23 6.74 3.49 -10.26
CA THR A 23 7.40 4.74 -10.64
C THR A 23 6.71 5.37 -11.86
N SER A 24 6.42 4.59 -12.90
CA SER A 24 5.69 5.07 -14.09
C SER A 24 4.29 5.59 -13.74
N TYR A 25 3.56 4.90 -12.86
CA TYR A 25 2.28 5.35 -12.35
C TYR A 25 2.40 6.69 -11.60
N ASN A 26 3.31 6.79 -10.64
CA ASN A 26 3.52 8.01 -9.86
C ASN A 26 4.01 9.18 -10.73
N GLU A 27 4.92 8.94 -11.67
CA GLU A 27 5.38 9.94 -12.64
C GLU A 27 4.24 10.46 -13.52
N SER A 28 3.30 9.59 -13.92
CA SER A 28 2.15 10.01 -14.71
C SER A 28 1.23 10.95 -13.92
N ILE A 29 1.02 10.69 -12.62
CA ILE A 29 0.30 11.57 -11.71
C ILE A 29 1.02 12.92 -11.59
N VAL A 30 2.32 12.91 -11.30
CA VAL A 30 3.11 14.14 -11.12
C VAL A 30 3.12 14.97 -12.40
N ARG A 31 3.28 14.33 -13.57
CA ARG A 31 3.26 14.99 -14.88
C ARG A 31 1.90 15.63 -15.14
N TYR A 32 0.81 14.89 -14.89
CA TYR A 32 -0.55 15.40 -15.04
C TYR A 32 -0.78 16.61 -14.13
N TYR A 33 -0.40 16.52 -12.85
CA TYR A 33 -0.53 17.61 -11.91
C TYR A 33 0.25 18.87 -12.34
N ARG A 34 1.52 18.71 -12.74
CA ARG A 34 2.36 19.83 -13.22
C ARG A 34 1.81 20.46 -14.50
N HIS A 35 1.35 19.66 -15.44
CA HIS A 35 0.98 20.11 -16.78
C HIS A 35 -0.45 20.67 -16.86
N VAL A 36 -1.40 20.04 -16.18
CA VAL A 36 -2.82 20.35 -16.35
C VAL A 36 -3.31 21.35 -15.30
N LEU A 37 -2.86 21.21 -14.05
CA LEU A 37 -3.40 22.00 -12.95
C LEU A 37 -2.62 23.30 -12.73
N ARG A 38 -1.29 23.29 -12.85
CA ARG A 38 -0.50 24.51 -12.64
C ARG A 38 -0.45 25.39 -13.88
N LYS A 39 -0.21 24.85 -15.07
CA LYS A 39 -0.03 25.65 -16.30
C LYS A 39 -1.29 26.35 -16.80
N GLN A 40 -2.48 25.72 -16.74
CA GLN A 40 -3.73 26.39 -17.14
C GLN A 40 -4.06 27.55 -16.19
N ASP A 41 -3.91 27.33 -14.89
CA ASP A 41 -4.12 28.38 -13.89
C ASP A 41 -3.11 29.52 -14.06
N GLU A 42 -1.85 29.19 -14.34
CA GLU A 42 -0.79 30.17 -14.61
C GLU A 42 -1.04 30.97 -15.90
N GLN A 43 -1.59 30.35 -16.96
CA GLN A 43 -1.93 31.03 -18.22
C GLN A 43 -3.08 32.01 -18.06
N VAL A 44 -4.13 31.63 -17.31
CA VAL A 44 -5.26 32.53 -17.05
C VAL A 44 -4.84 33.66 -16.09
N LEU A 45 -4.04 33.37 -15.07
CA LEU A 45 -3.49 34.39 -14.17
C LEU A 45 -2.51 35.34 -14.86
N LYS A 46 -1.74 34.89 -15.86
CA LYS A 46 -0.85 35.77 -16.65
C LYS A 46 -1.60 36.80 -17.49
N LYS A 47 -2.87 36.58 -17.80
CA LYS A 47 -3.71 37.53 -18.56
C LYS A 47 -4.20 38.71 -17.73
N ILE A 48 -4.10 38.66 -16.39
CA ILE A 48 -4.66 39.69 -15.51
C ILE A 48 -3.77 39.95 -14.29
N GLN A 49 -3.39 41.20 -14.03
CA GLN A 49 -2.55 41.55 -12.87
C GLN A 49 -3.24 41.27 -11.52
N LYS A 50 -4.56 41.46 -11.45
CA LYS A 50 -5.37 41.24 -10.24
C LYS A 50 -6.79 40.86 -10.65
N ILE A 51 -7.35 39.80 -10.05
CA ILE A 51 -8.74 39.42 -10.28
C ILE A 51 -9.67 40.50 -9.68
N PRO A 52 -10.52 41.17 -10.49
CA PRO A 52 -11.38 42.27 -10.04
C PRO A 52 -12.47 41.78 -9.08
N ASP A 53 -12.99 42.69 -8.26
CA ASP A 53 -14.12 42.41 -7.33
C ASP A 53 -15.47 42.42 -8.06
N ASP A 54 -15.56 43.20 -9.14
CA ASP A 54 -16.70 43.28 -10.04
C ASP A 54 -16.22 43.23 -11.51
N TRP A 55 -16.78 42.32 -12.29
CA TRP A 55 -16.44 42.18 -13.72
C TRP A 55 -17.06 43.29 -14.57
N ASP A 56 -18.20 43.84 -14.15
CA ASP A 56 -18.84 44.96 -14.84
C ASP A 56 -18.00 46.24 -14.70
N GLU A 57 -17.29 46.39 -13.58
CA GLU A 57 -16.34 47.48 -13.36
C GLU A 57 -15.04 47.26 -14.16
N TYR A 58 -14.55 46.02 -14.22
CA TYR A 58 -13.39 45.65 -15.03
C TYR A 58 -13.63 45.92 -16.53
N ASP A 59 -14.77 45.52 -17.07
CA ASP A 59 -15.08 45.73 -18.49
C ASP A 59 -15.19 47.22 -18.86
N LYS A 60 -15.60 48.06 -17.90
CA LYS A 60 -15.67 49.53 -18.06
C LYS A 60 -14.32 50.22 -17.91
N THR A 61 -13.39 49.63 -17.16
CA THR A 61 -12.11 50.27 -16.79
C THR A 61 -10.91 49.68 -17.53
N ARG A 62 -11.07 48.54 -18.21
CA ARG A 62 -10.01 47.93 -19.03
C ARG A 62 -9.61 48.84 -20.18
N LEU A 63 -8.31 48.87 -20.47
CA LEU A 63 -7.81 49.53 -21.67
C LEU A 63 -8.15 48.67 -22.89
N ILE A 64 -8.32 49.30 -24.06
CA ILE A 64 -8.59 48.59 -25.32
C ILE A 64 -7.45 47.61 -25.67
N SER A 65 -6.24 47.85 -25.17
CA SER A 65 -5.06 46.99 -25.30
C SER A 65 -5.06 45.77 -24.37
N ASP A 66 -5.96 45.72 -23.37
CA ASP A 66 -6.01 44.61 -22.43
C ASP A 66 -6.69 43.39 -23.07
N PRO A 67 -6.20 42.16 -22.79
CA PRO A 67 -6.80 40.95 -23.32
C PRO A 67 -8.28 40.86 -22.94
N GLU A 68 -9.13 40.59 -23.91
CA GLU A 68 -10.55 40.32 -23.65
C GLU A 68 -10.70 38.97 -22.94
N ILE A 69 -11.38 38.97 -21.79
CA ILE A 69 -11.60 37.78 -20.96
C ILE A 69 -13.01 37.27 -21.26
N SER A 70 -13.11 36.01 -21.73
CA SER A 70 -14.40 35.37 -22.01
C SER A 70 -15.24 35.16 -20.76
N GLU A 71 -16.56 35.02 -20.89
CA GLU A 71 -17.46 34.76 -19.74
C GLU A 71 -17.11 33.47 -18.97
N ASP A 72 -16.64 32.43 -19.67
CA ASP A 72 -16.13 31.22 -19.03
C ASP A 72 -14.84 31.48 -18.22
N GLU A 73 -13.95 32.35 -18.72
CA GLU A 73 -12.75 32.77 -18.00
C GLU A 73 -13.08 33.68 -16.81
N LYS A 74 -14.04 34.61 -16.94
CA LYS A 74 -14.52 35.45 -15.82
C LYS A 74 -15.11 34.60 -14.71
N LYS A 75 -15.99 33.64 -15.07
CA LYS A 75 -16.55 32.67 -14.13
C LYS A 75 -15.45 31.85 -13.46
N ARG A 76 -14.47 31.38 -14.23
CA ARG A 76 -13.32 30.63 -13.71
C ARG A 76 -12.44 31.48 -12.78
N LEU A 77 -12.20 32.75 -13.09
CA LEU A 77 -11.42 33.68 -12.28
C LEU A 77 -12.16 34.11 -11.00
N SER A 78 -13.48 34.31 -11.07
CA SER A 78 -14.33 34.47 -9.87
C SER A 78 -14.32 33.24 -8.98
N ASP A 79 -14.42 32.03 -9.55
CA ASP A 79 -14.28 30.78 -8.79
C ASP A 79 -12.86 30.66 -8.22
N ILE A 80 -11.83 31.10 -8.96
CA ILE A 80 -10.43 31.18 -8.48
C ILE A 80 -10.34 32.09 -7.25
N LYS A 81 -10.93 33.28 -7.32
CA LYS A 81 -10.86 34.28 -6.23
C LYS A 81 -11.68 33.87 -5.01
N SER A 82 -12.88 33.33 -5.20
CA SER A 82 -13.83 33.01 -4.11
C SER A 82 -13.57 31.65 -3.45
N LYS A 83 -13.38 30.59 -4.23
CA LYS A 83 -13.22 29.21 -3.72
C LYS A 83 -11.75 28.80 -3.68
N LYS A 84 -11.00 29.22 -4.69
CA LYS A 84 -9.61 28.79 -4.87
C LYS A 84 -8.61 29.64 -4.09
N ALA A 85 -8.91 30.85 -3.62
CA ALA A 85 -8.04 31.53 -2.67
C ALA A 85 -7.95 30.77 -1.35
N TRP A 86 -9.07 30.19 -0.91
CA TRP A 86 -9.12 29.32 0.27
C TRP A 86 -8.62 27.91 -0.06
N GLU A 87 -9.11 27.26 -1.12
CA GLU A 87 -8.64 25.92 -1.52
C GLU A 87 -7.17 25.89 -1.96
N LEU A 88 -6.63 26.88 -2.66
CA LEU A 88 -5.18 26.96 -3.00
C LEU A 88 -4.36 27.25 -1.77
N LYS A 89 -4.81 28.11 -0.84
CA LYS A 89 -4.08 28.34 0.40
C LYS A 89 -4.05 27.05 1.21
N PHE A 90 -5.18 26.38 1.39
CA PHE A 90 -5.27 25.11 2.12
C PHE A 90 -4.56 23.95 1.40
N GLU A 91 -4.70 23.83 0.07
CA GLU A 91 -3.98 22.86 -0.76
C GLU A 91 -2.49 23.12 -0.74
N SER A 92 -2.03 24.37 -0.86
CA SER A 92 -0.60 24.70 -0.79
C SER A 92 0.04 24.35 0.56
N LEU A 93 -0.74 24.44 1.64
CA LEU A 93 -0.29 24.11 2.99
C LEU A 93 -0.35 22.60 3.27
N ASN A 94 -1.39 21.90 2.80
CA ASN A 94 -1.68 20.53 3.22
C ASN A 94 -1.42 19.45 2.18
N ILE A 95 -1.30 19.78 0.89
CA ILE A 95 -1.17 18.77 -0.18
C ILE A 95 0.02 17.84 0.06
N TYR A 96 1.11 18.40 0.57
CA TYR A 96 2.30 17.63 0.92
C TYR A 96 1.96 16.58 1.98
N TYR A 97 1.42 17.02 3.12
CA TYR A 97 1.03 16.13 4.22
C TYR A 97 0.05 15.05 3.77
N LEU A 98 -0.97 15.41 2.98
CA LEU A 98 -1.95 14.47 2.45
C LEU A 98 -1.34 13.39 1.55
N ILE A 99 -0.44 13.80 0.65
CA ILE A 99 0.26 12.87 -0.24
C ILE A 99 1.21 11.97 0.56
N THR A 100 1.96 12.53 1.52
CA THR A 100 2.85 11.77 2.39
C THR A 100 2.07 10.72 3.18
N ILE A 101 0.94 11.09 3.80
CA ILE A 101 0.07 10.17 4.51
C ILE A 101 -0.42 9.02 3.61
N GLU A 102 -0.97 9.34 2.44
CA GLU A 102 -1.50 8.32 1.52
C GLU A 102 -0.40 7.37 1.03
N ASN A 103 0.72 7.91 0.57
CA ASN A 103 1.81 7.11 0.02
C ASN A 103 2.44 6.21 1.07
N THR A 104 2.68 6.74 2.28
CA THR A 104 3.22 5.94 3.38
C THR A 104 2.22 4.88 3.81
N MET A 105 0.92 5.20 3.91
CA MET A 105 -0.12 4.21 4.24
C MET A 105 -0.19 3.07 3.19
N ILE A 106 -0.19 3.39 1.91
CA ILE A 106 -0.17 2.39 0.83
C ILE A 106 1.12 1.56 0.88
N SER A 107 2.26 2.19 1.17
CA SER A 107 3.55 1.49 1.31
C SER A 107 3.56 0.52 2.48
N CYS A 108 2.99 0.91 3.62
CA CYS A 108 2.80 0.02 4.78
C CYS A 108 1.87 -1.15 4.44
N LEU A 109 0.73 -0.89 3.80
CA LEU A 109 -0.24 -1.93 3.40
C LEU A 109 0.33 -2.88 2.35
N THR A 110 1.24 -2.42 1.50
CA THR A 110 1.94 -3.25 0.51
C THR A 110 3.25 -3.84 1.04
N HIS A 111 3.57 -3.61 2.32
CA HIS A 111 4.75 -4.11 3.03
C HIS A 111 6.10 -3.69 2.42
N LYS A 112 6.18 -2.47 1.88
CA LYS A 112 7.43 -1.89 1.37
C LYS A 112 8.38 -1.52 2.50
N ILE A 113 9.66 -1.76 2.32
CA ILE A 113 10.66 -1.33 3.31
C ILE A 113 10.69 0.20 3.34
N LEU A 114 10.30 0.76 4.48
CA LEU A 114 10.32 2.19 4.77
C LEU A 114 11.37 2.46 5.84
N THR A 115 12.03 3.59 5.73
CA THR A 115 12.94 4.11 6.76
C THR A 115 12.15 4.63 7.96
N ASP A 116 12.78 4.67 9.14
CA ASP A 116 12.16 5.25 10.34
C ASP A 116 11.83 6.74 10.12
N ASP A 117 12.63 7.46 9.31
CA ASP A 117 12.39 8.86 8.95
C ASP A 117 11.11 9.04 8.12
N GLU A 118 10.86 8.19 7.11
CA GLU A 118 9.63 8.24 6.30
C GLU A 118 8.36 7.98 7.14
N ILE A 119 8.47 7.08 8.13
CA ILE A 119 7.36 6.78 9.05
C ILE A 119 7.12 7.98 9.97
N HIS A 120 8.17 8.58 10.52
CA HIS A 120 8.07 9.76 11.38
C HIS A 120 7.51 10.97 10.63
N GLU A 121 7.96 11.20 9.40
CA GLU A 121 7.44 12.28 8.56
C GLU A 121 5.94 12.11 8.29
N ALA A 122 5.47 10.88 8.07
CA ALA A 122 4.05 10.61 7.92
C ALA A 122 3.27 10.86 9.22
N GLN A 123 3.82 10.50 10.39
CA GLN A 123 3.21 10.81 11.69
C GLN A 123 3.12 12.33 11.92
N ASP A 124 4.18 13.08 11.62
CA ASP A 124 4.20 14.54 11.71
C ASP A 124 3.20 15.18 10.73
N SER A 125 3.07 14.60 9.54
CA SER A 125 2.06 14.99 8.55
C SER A 125 0.65 14.77 9.09
N VAL A 126 0.38 13.62 9.72
CA VAL A 126 -0.91 13.34 10.38
C VAL A 126 -1.19 14.36 11.48
N ASN A 127 -0.23 14.63 12.37
CA ASN A 127 -0.39 15.60 13.45
C ASN A 127 -0.65 17.03 12.94
N SER A 128 0.01 17.40 11.84
CA SER A 128 -0.22 18.68 11.16
C SER A 128 -1.66 18.76 10.64
N ILE A 129 -2.14 17.71 9.97
CA ILE A 129 -3.53 17.62 9.50
C ILE A 129 -4.53 17.69 10.66
N ILE A 130 -4.33 16.95 11.75
CA ILE A 130 -5.21 16.98 12.94
C ILE A 130 -5.32 18.41 13.49
N THR A 131 -4.19 19.12 13.59
CA THR A 131 -4.14 20.48 14.11
C THR A 131 -4.84 21.47 13.19
N GLU A 132 -4.71 21.31 11.86
CA GLU A 132 -5.28 22.22 10.87
C GLU A 132 -6.78 22.03 10.62
N ILE A 133 -7.32 20.83 10.85
CA ILE A 133 -8.74 20.53 10.56
C ILE A 133 -9.69 21.44 11.32
N GLY A 134 -9.42 21.72 12.61
CA GLY A 134 -10.18 22.66 13.44
C GLY A 134 -11.70 22.61 13.22
N GLY A 135 -12.36 23.78 13.26
CA GLY A 135 -13.80 23.92 12.96
C GLY A 135 -14.18 23.84 11.47
N ASN A 136 -13.24 23.51 10.57
CA ASN A 136 -13.41 23.61 9.11
C ASN A 136 -13.51 22.26 8.37
N ILE A 137 -13.91 21.19 9.07
CA ILE A 137 -13.95 19.81 8.55
C ILE A 137 -14.69 19.64 7.21
N LYS A 138 -15.78 20.41 7.00
CA LYS A 138 -16.54 20.39 5.73
C LYS A 138 -15.69 20.84 4.55
N ASN A 139 -14.89 21.87 4.73
CA ASN A 139 -14.03 22.38 3.67
C ASN A 139 -12.87 21.41 3.40
N PHE A 140 -12.39 20.71 4.43
CA PHE A 140 -11.40 19.65 4.29
C PHE A 140 -11.93 18.47 3.46
N LYS A 141 -13.19 18.07 3.67
CA LYS A 141 -13.86 17.05 2.84
C LYS A 141 -13.87 17.43 1.36
N HIS A 142 -14.23 18.68 1.06
CA HIS A 142 -14.25 19.19 -0.32
C HIS A 142 -12.86 19.17 -0.96
N LEU A 143 -11.82 19.55 -0.21
CA LEU A 143 -10.44 19.47 -0.65
C LEU A 143 -10.05 18.04 -1.04
N LEU A 144 -10.27 17.05 -0.16
CA LEU A 144 -9.88 15.66 -0.45
C LEU A 144 -10.62 15.09 -1.66
N LEU A 145 -11.92 15.38 -1.80
CA LEU A 145 -12.70 14.98 -2.98
C LEU A 145 -12.19 15.64 -4.26
N SER A 146 -11.79 16.91 -4.18
CA SER A 146 -11.19 17.65 -5.30
C SER A 146 -9.84 17.08 -5.70
N LEU A 147 -8.99 16.70 -4.73
CA LEU A 147 -7.71 16.04 -4.98
C LEU A 147 -7.89 14.65 -5.63
N ALA A 148 -8.88 13.88 -5.17
CA ALA A 148 -9.17 12.55 -5.72
C ALA A 148 -9.64 12.62 -7.17
N LYS A 149 -10.52 13.58 -7.49
CA LYS A 149 -10.97 13.83 -8.87
C LYS A 149 -9.81 14.19 -9.80
N ARG A 150 -8.77 14.82 -9.27
CA ARG A 150 -7.55 15.23 -9.98
C ARG A 150 -6.47 14.14 -9.99
N ALA A 151 -6.73 12.97 -9.40
CA ALA A 151 -5.78 11.89 -9.17
C ALA A 151 -4.50 12.32 -8.40
N VAL A 152 -4.60 13.37 -7.58
CA VAL A 152 -3.48 13.88 -6.78
C VAL A 152 -3.34 13.11 -5.47
N SER A 153 -4.46 12.92 -4.79
CA SER A 153 -4.54 12.12 -3.57
C SER A 153 -5.93 11.49 -3.50
N ASP A 154 -5.98 10.19 -3.27
CA ASP A 154 -7.18 9.37 -3.09
C ASP A 154 -7.49 9.10 -1.60
N LEU A 155 -6.82 9.81 -0.68
CA LEU A 155 -6.89 9.60 0.78
C LEU A 155 -8.32 9.56 1.32
N TYR A 156 -9.24 10.38 0.78
CA TYR A 156 -10.66 10.32 1.15
C TYR A 156 -11.25 8.92 0.92
N TYR A 157 -11.07 8.37 -0.27
CA TYR A 157 -11.62 7.06 -0.61
C TYR A 157 -10.82 5.93 0.05
N LEU A 158 -9.52 6.12 0.25
CA LEU A 158 -8.68 5.19 1.00
C LEU A 158 -9.19 5.06 2.44
N MET A 159 -9.42 6.18 3.14
CA MET A 159 -10.03 6.20 4.47
C MET A 159 -11.38 5.47 4.48
N MET A 160 -12.29 5.86 3.58
CA MET A 160 -13.63 5.26 3.52
C MET A 160 -13.56 3.74 3.36
N THR A 161 -12.69 3.27 2.45
CA THR A 161 -12.50 1.85 2.16
C THR A 161 -11.84 1.15 3.35
N PHE A 162 -10.83 1.76 3.97
CA PHE A 162 -10.10 1.23 5.11
C PHE A 162 -11.03 1.01 6.31
N ARG A 163 -11.81 2.03 6.67
CA ARG A 163 -12.77 1.95 7.78
C ARG A 163 -13.85 0.90 7.52
N LYS A 164 -14.41 0.86 6.30
CA LYS A 164 -15.38 -0.17 5.90
C LYS A 164 -14.79 -1.58 5.95
N TYR A 165 -13.55 -1.77 5.51
CA TYR A 165 -12.94 -3.09 5.42
C TYR A 165 -12.46 -3.61 6.79
N TYR A 166 -11.70 -2.80 7.54
CA TYR A 166 -11.07 -3.20 8.80
C TYR A 166 -12.02 -3.13 10.00
N TYR A 167 -12.93 -2.13 10.03
CA TYR A 167 -13.81 -1.89 11.17
C TYR A 167 -15.28 -2.23 10.89
N LYS A 168 -15.64 -2.56 9.64
CA LYS A 168 -17.02 -2.85 9.21
C LYS A 168 -17.99 -1.70 9.50
N LEU A 169 -17.49 -0.46 9.49
CA LEU A 169 -18.27 0.75 9.78
C LEU A 169 -18.70 1.46 8.49
N ASN A 170 -19.92 2.01 8.50
CA ASN A 170 -20.31 3.06 7.59
C ASN A 170 -19.69 4.37 8.07
N VAL A 171 -19.00 5.08 7.19
CA VAL A 171 -18.18 6.23 7.57
C VAL A 171 -18.97 7.52 7.45
N VAL A 172 -18.98 8.29 8.53
CA VAL A 172 -19.47 9.67 8.57
C VAL A 172 -18.24 10.57 8.65
N PHE A 173 -17.88 11.19 7.53
CA PHE A 173 -16.62 11.94 7.40
C PHE A 173 -16.36 12.92 8.55
N ASP A 174 -17.39 13.70 8.91
CA ASP A 174 -17.28 14.77 9.92
C ASP A 174 -17.00 14.22 11.34
N GLU A 175 -17.26 12.94 11.59
CA GLU A 175 -17.04 12.28 12.89
C GLU A 175 -15.82 11.35 12.87
N ASP A 176 -15.59 10.68 11.74
CA ASP A 176 -14.62 9.59 11.64
C ASP A 176 -13.24 10.04 11.16
N PHE A 177 -13.11 11.21 10.53
CA PHE A 177 -11.84 11.59 9.91
C PHE A 177 -10.71 11.76 10.94
N LEU A 178 -10.96 12.46 12.05
CA LEU A 178 -9.96 12.63 13.11
C LEU A 178 -9.59 11.29 13.76
N ARG A 179 -10.58 10.42 13.97
CA ARG A 179 -10.33 9.05 14.47
C ARG A 179 -9.47 8.24 13.51
N PHE A 180 -9.71 8.38 12.20
CA PHE A 180 -8.87 7.76 11.19
C PHE A 180 -7.43 8.29 11.25
N CYS A 181 -7.23 9.59 11.45
CA CYS A 181 -5.90 10.15 11.66
C CYS A 181 -5.22 9.56 12.90
N ASP A 182 -5.91 9.45 14.04
CA ASP A 182 -5.37 8.83 15.24
C ASP A 182 -5.03 7.33 15.01
N ASP A 183 -5.91 6.61 14.32
CA ASP A 183 -5.70 5.21 13.92
C ASP A 183 -4.45 5.07 13.05
N LEU A 184 -4.17 6.04 12.17
CA LEU A 184 -2.99 6.02 11.30
C LEU A 184 -1.68 6.12 12.08
N ILE A 185 -1.62 6.92 13.15
CA ILE A 185 -0.41 7.01 13.99
C ILE A 185 -0.11 5.62 14.59
N THR A 186 -1.14 4.98 15.14
CA THR A 186 -1.03 3.62 15.70
C THR A 186 -0.63 2.62 14.61
N PHE A 187 -1.25 2.69 13.44
CA PHE A 187 -0.94 1.84 12.29
C PHE A 187 0.53 1.96 11.84
N PHE A 188 1.08 3.17 11.83
CA PHE A 188 2.49 3.43 11.51
C PHE A 188 3.45 2.89 12.58
N ASP A 189 3.10 3.01 13.86
CA ASP A 189 3.90 2.41 14.94
C ASP A 189 3.88 0.88 14.91
N GLU A 190 2.71 0.28 14.66
CA GLU A 190 2.58 -1.17 14.47
C GLU A 190 3.44 -1.64 13.28
N TYR A 191 3.41 -0.90 12.17
CA TYR A 191 4.24 -1.20 10.99
C TYR A 191 5.72 -1.23 11.35
N ARG A 192 6.21 -0.19 12.05
CA ARG A 192 7.62 -0.08 12.48
C ARG A 192 8.05 -1.23 13.38
N VAL A 193 7.20 -1.65 14.31
CA VAL A 193 7.49 -2.82 15.17
C VAL A 193 7.56 -4.10 14.33
N MET A 194 6.68 -4.25 13.33
CA MET A 194 6.69 -5.41 12.44
C MET A 194 7.92 -5.48 11.55
N THR A 195 8.36 -4.38 10.94
CA THR A 195 9.58 -4.36 10.11
C THR A 195 10.82 -4.73 10.91
N ARG A 196 10.93 -4.31 12.19
CA ARG A 196 12.02 -4.74 13.07
C ARG A 196 12.06 -6.27 13.23
N ASN A 197 10.91 -6.91 13.33
CA ASN A 197 10.81 -8.36 13.46
C ASN A 197 11.22 -9.13 12.19
N ILE A 198 11.09 -8.54 10.99
CA ILE A 198 11.47 -9.19 9.72
C ILE A 198 12.94 -9.60 9.72
N SER A 199 13.82 -8.73 10.22
CA SER A 199 15.25 -9.04 10.34
C SER A 199 15.51 -10.27 11.24
N GLY A 200 14.74 -10.40 12.33
CA GLY A 200 14.77 -11.55 13.22
C GLY A 200 14.27 -12.82 12.51
N PHE A 201 13.17 -12.74 11.78
CA PHE A 201 12.64 -13.86 11.00
C PHE A 201 13.65 -14.37 9.98
N LYS A 202 14.36 -13.47 9.29
CA LYS A 202 15.39 -13.82 8.30
C LYS A 202 16.55 -14.59 8.95
N LYS A 203 17.08 -14.09 10.07
CA LYS A 203 18.13 -14.77 10.84
C LYS A 203 17.69 -16.16 11.31
N THR A 204 16.48 -16.28 11.84
CA THR A 204 15.95 -17.58 12.27
C THR A 204 15.71 -18.51 11.09
N ARG A 205 15.23 -18.01 9.94
CA ARG A 205 15.04 -18.81 8.72
C ARG A 205 16.36 -19.38 8.22
N GLU A 206 17.41 -18.55 8.16
CA GLU A 206 18.76 -18.97 7.79
C GLU A 206 19.30 -20.02 8.76
N PHE A 207 19.16 -19.79 10.05
CA PHE A 207 19.51 -20.76 11.09
C PHE A 207 18.79 -22.11 10.90
N LEU A 208 17.47 -22.09 10.71
CA LEU A 208 16.67 -23.31 10.56
C LEU A 208 17.01 -24.07 9.28
N SER A 209 17.48 -23.40 8.22
CA SER A 209 17.75 -24.01 6.92
C SER A 209 18.70 -25.21 6.97
N ARG A 210 19.62 -25.25 7.95
CA ARG A 210 20.56 -26.36 8.15
C ARG A 210 19.89 -27.70 8.46
N PHE A 211 18.67 -27.66 9.00
CA PHE A 211 17.90 -28.86 9.35
C PHE A 211 17.02 -29.35 8.20
N PHE A 212 17.03 -28.66 7.06
CA PHE A 212 16.16 -28.94 5.92
C PHE A 212 16.99 -29.04 4.62
N PRO A 213 17.79 -30.11 4.44
CA PRO A 213 18.62 -30.29 3.26
C PRO A 213 17.78 -30.34 1.97
N VAL A 214 18.35 -29.82 0.87
CA VAL A 214 17.69 -29.58 -0.43
C VAL A 214 17.12 -30.86 -1.09
N SER A 215 17.48 -32.06 -0.61
CA SER A 215 17.01 -33.36 -1.16
C SER A 215 15.57 -33.73 -0.79
N ALA A 216 14.69 -32.75 -0.58
CA ALA A 216 13.26 -32.97 -0.45
C ALA A 216 12.67 -33.41 -1.80
N ASN A 217 12.51 -34.73 -1.97
CA ASN A 217 11.74 -35.32 -3.06
C ASN A 217 10.28 -34.79 -3.07
N LYS A 218 9.53 -35.10 -4.12
CA LYS A 218 8.07 -34.84 -4.34
C LYS A 218 7.09 -35.24 -3.20
N ARG A 219 7.59 -35.59 -2.01
CA ARG A 219 6.85 -36.03 -0.82
C ARG A 219 7.04 -35.14 0.41
N GLY A 220 7.73 -34.01 0.28
CA GLY A 220 7.82 -33.01 1.35
C GLY A 220 9.21 -32.86 1.99
N TRP A 221 9.36 -31.80 2.79
CA TRP A 221 10.57 -31.52 3.55
C TRP A 221 10.79 -32.59 4.62
N ASN A 222 11.74 -33.49 4.40
CA ASN A 222 12.25 -34.32 5.48
C ASN A 222 13.19 -33.47 6.33
N ILE A 223 12.82 -33.29 7.60
CA ILE A 223 13.72 -32.72 8.61
C ILE A 223 14.91 -33.68 8.80
N ASP A 224 16.11 -33.13 8.90
CA ASP A 224 17.29 -33.91 9.29
C ASP A 224 17.24 -34.14 10.80
N GLU A 225 16.59 -35.23 11.21
CA GLU A 225 16.42 -35.59 12.62
C GLU A 225 17.76 -35.83 13.33
N THR A 226 18.80 -36.27 12.60
CA THR A 226 20.14 -36.48 13.16
C THR A 226 20.77 -35.13 13.50
N ALA A 227 20.78 -34.19 12.55
CA ALA A 227 21.31 -32.85 12.78
C ALA A 227 20.52 -32.10 13.87
N LEU A 228 19.21 -32.32 13.93
CA LEU A 228 18.38 -31.71 14.96
C LEU A 228 18.66 -32.32 16.35
N LYS A 229 18.88 -33.64 16.43
CA LYS A 229 19.27 -34.33 17.66
C LYS A 229 20.62 -33.83 18.16
N GLU A 230 21.64 -33.78 17.29
CA GLU A 230 22.97 -33.26 17.61
C GLU A 230 22.89 -31.81 18.11
N PHE A 231 22.08 -30.96 17.47
CA PHE A 231 21.85 -29.60 17.94
C PHE A 231 21.33 -29.56 19.38
N PHE A 232 20.31 -30.34 19.69
CA PHE A 232 19.71 -30.37 21.03
C PHE A 232 20.55 -31.10 22.09
N GLU A 233 21.47 -31.98 21.70
CA GLU A 233 22.32 -32.76 22.62
C GLU A 233 23.68 -32.10 22.85
N GLU A 234 24.25 -31.45 21.84
CA GLU A 234 25.67 -31.05 21.83
C GLU A 234 25.89 -29.55 21.64
N GLU A 235 25.02 -28.84 20.90
CA GLU A 235 25.27 -27.44 20.53
C GLU A 235 24.58 -26.42 21.46
N ILE A 236 23.37 -26.73 21.96
CA ILE A 236 22.59 -25.77 22.75
C ILE A 236 23.03 -25.78 24.21
N LYS A 237 23.41 -24.61 24.72
CA LYS A 237 23.75 -24.41 26.15
C LYS A 237 22.54 -24.21 27.05
N ASP A 238 21.45 -23.66 26.53
CA ASP A 238 20.20 -23.38 27.24
C ASP A 238 19.00 -23.72 26.35
N GLU A 239 18.60 -24.98 26.39
CA GLU A 239 17.53 -25.54 25.53
C GLU A 239 16.20 -24.82 25.76
N ALA A 240 15.84 -24.57 27.03
CA ALA A 240 14.60 -23.91 27.40
C ALA A 240 14.52 -22.49 26.83
N ARG A 241 15.60 -21.72 26.92
CA ARG A 241 15.64 -20.36 26.38
C ARG A 241 15.59 -20.33 24.86
N THR A 242 16.40 -21.15 24.18
CA THR A 242 16.43 -21.18 22.71
C THR A 242 15.05 -21.53 22.13
N LEU A 243 14.31 -22.42 22.80
CA LEU A 243 12.97 -22.80 22.36
C LEU A 243 11.90 -21.78 22.69
N ALA A 244 11.99 -21.12 23.85
CA ALA A 244 11.13 -19.98 24.14
C ALA A 244 11.29 -18.88 23.08
N GLU A 245 12.53 -18.60 22.66
CA GLU A 245 12.85 -17.66 21.58
C GLU A 245 12.31 -18.12 20.22
N LEU A 246 12.44 -19.41 19.88
CA LEU A 246 11.87 -19.98 18.66
C LEU A 246 10.33 -19.90 18.66
N LYS A 247 9.67 -20.34 19.74
CA LYS A 247 8.20 -20.26 19.90
C LYS A 247 7.70 -18.82 19.76
N ARG A 248 8.40 -17.85 20.39
CA ARG A 248 8.08 -16.42 20.27
C ARG A 248 8.20 -15.94 18.82
N THR A 249 9.28 -16.32 18.15
CA THR A 249 9.55 -15.92 16.76
C THR A 249 8.52 -16.49 15.79
N ILE A 250 8.18 -17.77 15.91
CA ILE A 250 7.16 -18.43 15.07
C ILE A 250 5.78 -17.84 15.32
N SER A 251 5.44 -17.54 16.58
CA SER A 251 4.16 -16.89 16.92
C SER A 251 4.06 -15.48 16.31
N ALA A 252 5.13 -14.68 16.39
CA ALA A 252 5.17 -13.35 15.79
C ALA A 252 5.08 -13.42 14.25
N ALA A 253 5.76 -14.38 13.62
CA ALA A 253 5.70 -14.62 12.18
C ALA A 253 4.30 -15.03 11.74
N TYR A 254 3.60 -15.87 12.52
CA TYR A 254 2.22 -16.28 12.25
C TYR A 254 1.24 -15.11 12.32
N LEU A 255 1.38 -14.20 13.28
CA LEU A 255 0.60 -12.97 13.34
C LEU A 255 0.90 -12.05 12.14
N TYR A 256 2.17 -11.91 11.77
CA TYR A 256 2.57 -11.14 10.60
C TYR A 256 1.98 -11.72 9.30
N LYS A 257 1.95 -13.06 9.16
CA LYS A 257 1.29 -13.75 8.04
C LYS A 257 -0.19 -13.42 7.97
N LYS A 258 -0.91 -13.46 9.10
CA LYS A 258 -2.32 -13.09 9.16
C LYS A 258 -2.55 -11.65 8.69
N LYS A 259 -1.67 -10.72 9.10
CA LYS A 259 -1.72 -9.33 8.63
C LYS A 259 -1.44 -9.22 7.14
N GLN A 260 -0.37 -9.83 6.61
CA GLN A 260 -0.09 -9.80 5.17
C GLN A 260 -1.27 -10.30 4.33
N LYS A 261 -1.94 -11.38 4.76
CA LYS A 261 -3.15 -11.87 4.09
C LYS A 261 -4.28 -10.84 4.09
N LYS A 262 -4.54 -10.23 5.26
CA LYS A 262 -5.58 -9.22 5.43
C LYS A 262 -5.28 -7.96 4.61
N ASP A 263 -4.04 -7.51 4.58
CA ASP A 263 -3.60 -6.33 3.85
C ASP A 263 -3.63 -6.59 2.32
N TYR A 264 -3.28 -7.80 1.87
CA TYR A 264 -3.48 -8.24 0.47
C TYR A 264 -4.95 -8.17 0.05
N GLU A 265 -5.84 -8.75 0.85
CA GLU A 265 -7.28 -8.75 0.59
C GLU A 265 -7.86 -7.33 0.60
N PHE A 266 -7.36 -6.47 1.49
CA PHE A 266 -7.70 -5.05 1.50
C PHE A 266 -7.28 -4.34 0.21
N ILE A 267 -6.02 -4.49 -0.23
CA ILE A 267 -5.52 -3.85 -1.45
C ILE A 267 -6.32 -4.34 -2.67
N LYS A 268 -6.61 -5.65 -2.74
CA LYS A 268 -7.49 -6.21 -3.78
C LYS A 268 -8.89 -5.58 -3.73
N TYR A 269 -9.46 -5.41 -2.54
CA TYR A 269 -10.74 -4.74 -2.36
C TYR A 269 -10.66 -3.27 -2.80
N TYR A 270 -9.61 -2.54 -2.43
CA TYR A 270 -9.44 -1.13 -2.74
C TYR A 270 -9.19 -0.86 -4.23
N TYR A 271 -8.46 -1.73 -4.93
CA TYR A 271 -8.07 -1.52 -6.33
C TYR A 271 -9.11 -1.97 -7.36
N ASN A 272 -10.18 -2.64 -6.92
CA ASN A 272 -11.11 -3.29 -7.82
C ASN A 272 -11.83 -2.34 -8.81
N GLU A 273 -12.38 -2.92 -9.88
CA GLU A 273 -13.08 -2.22 -10.97
C GLU A 273 -14.57 -1.93 -10.72
N ARG A 274 -15.16 -2.49 -9.65
CA ARG A 274 -16.60 -2.40 -9.36
C ARG A 274 -16.96 -1.20 -8.48
N ASP A 275 -16.22 -1.02 -7.38
CA ASP A 275 -16.40 0.06 -6.41
C ASP A 275 -15.07 0.66 -5.90
N GLY A 276 -13.93 0.10 -6.34
CA GLY A 276 -12.59 0.51 -5.95
C GLY A 276 -12.00 1.68 -6.77
N LYS A 277 -10.68 1.84 -6.69
CA LYS A 277 -9.92 2.90 -7.34
C LYS A 277 -10.00 2.82 -8.87
N LEU A 278 -9.98 1.60 -9.43
CA LEU A 278 -10.11 1.42 -10.87
C LEU A 278 -11.51 1.82 -11.37
N PHE A 279 -12.57 1.54 -10.60
CA PHE A 279 -13.91 2.05 -10.89
C PHE A 279 -13.91 3.58 -11.01
N ARG A 280 -13.32 4.27 -10.02
CA ARG A 280 -13.24 5.75 -10.01
C ARG A 280 -12.47 6.29 -11.21
N TYR A 281 -11.35 5.67 -11.58
CA TYR A 281 -10.60 6.07 -12.76
C TYR A 281 -11.36 5.84 -14.06
N ASN A 282 -12.11 4.74 -14.18
CA ASN A 282 -13.00 4.51 -15.31
C ASN A 282 -14.07 5.61 -15.42
N PHE A 283 -14.69 5.97 -14.28
CA PHE A 283 -15.68 7.05 -14.23
C PHE A 283 -15.10 8.41 -14.65
N VAL A 284 -13.90 8.76 -14.15
CA VAL A 284 -13.25 10.03 -14.51
C VAL A 284 -12.89 10.07 -16.00
N VAL A 285 -12.36 8.97 -16.57
CA VAL A 285 -12.07 8.91 -18.01
C VAL A 285 -13.33 9.10 -18.85
N ASN A 286 -14.45 8.47 -18.49
CA ASN A 286 -15.73 8.67 -19.19
C ASN A 286 -16.20 10.13 -19.09
N SER A 287 -16.08 10.75 -17.91
CA SER A 287 -16.43 12.15 -17.71
C SER A 287 -15.54 13.11 -18.52
N LEU A 288 -14.23 12.86 -18.57
CA LEU A 288 -13.29 13.67 -19.35
C LEU A 288 -13.51 13.47 -20.86
N SER A 289 -13.86 12.26 -21.31
CA SER A 289 -14.20 11.99 -22.71
C SER A 289 -15.39 12.84 -23.16
N GLN A 290 -16.46 12.92 -22.36
CA GLN A 290 -17.60 13.79 -22.68
C GLN A 290 -17.19 15.27 -22.72
N LYS A 291 -16.35 15.72 -21.77
CA LYS A 291 -15.86 17.10 -21.77
C LYS A 291 -14.98 17.43 -22.96
N LEU A 292 -14.22 16.46 -23.49
CA LEU A 292 -13.43 16.63 -24.69
C LEU A 292 -14.33 16.78 -25.93
N ILE A 293 -15.38 15.95 -26.03
CA ILE A 293 -16.40 16.04 -27.09
C ILE A 293 -17.08 17.42 -27.05
N ASP A 294 -17.42 17.88 -25.84
CA ASP A 294 -18.01 19.21 -25.61
C ASP A 294 -17.00 20.37 -25.79
N GLN A 295 -15.74 20.10 -26.14
CA GLN A 295 -14.64 21.07 -26.28
C GLN A 295 -14.34 21.89 -25.01
N LYS A 296 -14.71 21.37 -23.83
CA LYS A 296 -14.50 22.03 -22.51
C LYS A 296 -13.10 21.80 -21.93
N ILE A 297 -12.34 20.86 -22.49
CA ILE A 297 -10.96 20.55 -22.09
C ILE A 297 -10.12 20.29 -23.35
N SER A 298 -8.80 20.44 -23.24
CA SER A 298 -7.88 20.08 -24.34
C SER A 298 -7.64 18.56 -24.39
N ALA A 299 -7.19 18.08 -25.55
CA ALA A 299 -6.78 16.69 -25.75
C ALA A 299 -5.67 16.26 -24.76
N ASP A 300 -4.73 17.15 -24.46
CA ASP A 300 -3.63 16.88 -23.52
C ASP A 300 -4.13 16.56 -22.10
N VAL A 301 -5.21 17.21 -21.65
CA VAL A 301 -5.84 16.93 -20.35
C VAL A 301 -6.44 15.53 -20.34
N PHE A 302 -7.12 15.14 -21.42
CA PHE A 302 -7.72 13.83 -21.53
C PHE A 302 -6.65 12.72 -21.60
N GLU A 303 -5.68 12.84 -22.50
CA GLU A 303 -4.62 11.84 -22.67
C GLU A 303 -3.72 11.74 -21.43
N GLY A 304 -3.49 12.85 -20.74
CA GLY A 304 -2.76 12.85 -19.47
C GLY A 304 -3.42 11.99 -18.41
N PHE A 305 -4.74 12.13 -18.19
CA PHE A 305 -5.45 11.31 -17.20
C PHE A 305 -5.61 9.86 -17.67
N LYS A 306 -5.88 9.65 -18.96
CA LYS A 306 -5.97 8.31 -19.55
C LYS A 306 -4.69 7.51 -19.32
N LYS A 307 -3.52 8.14 -19.45
CA LYS A 307 -2.23 7.53 -19.13
C LYS A 307 -2.10 7.12 -17.66
N ILE A 308 -2.59 7.93 -16.72
CA ILE A 308 -2.63 7.57 -15.29
C ILE A 308 -3.43 6.27 -15.10
N ARG A 309 -4.62 6.21 -15.70
CA ARG A 309 -5.49 5.02 -15.63
C ARG A 309 -4.81 3.79 -16.23
N GLU A 310 -4.19 3.90 -17.40
CA GLU A 310 -3.51 2.78 -18.06
C GLU A 310 -2.35 2.26 -17.21
N ASN A 311 -1.54 3.15 -16.63
CA ASN A 311 -0.48 2.78 -15.70
C ASN A 311 -1.03 2.10 -14.44
N PHE A 312 -2.16 2.58 -13.91
CA PHE A 312 -2.81 1.95 -12.77
C PHE A 312 -3.34 0.55 -13.10
N ILE A 313 -3.92 0.33 -14.28
CA ILE A 313 -4.34 -1.01 -14.74
C ILE A 313 -3.14 -1.96 -14.78
N ASN A 314 -1.99 -1.50 -15.26
CA ASN A 314 -0.76 -2.31 -15.27
C ASN A 314 -0.29 -2.65 -13.87
N LEU A 315 -0.38 -1.71 -12.93
CA LEU A 315 -0.09 -1.93 -11.51
C LEU A 315 -1.03 -2.99 -10.90
N VAL A 316 -2.34 -2.90 -11.16
CA VAL A 316 -3.33 -3.88 -10.68
C VAL A 316 -3.06 -5.27 -11.26
N ARG A 317 -2.82 -5.36 -12.58
CA ARG A 317 -2.47 -6.64 -13.23
C ARG A 317 -1.21 -7.26 -12.64
N ASN A 318 -0.18 -6.44 -12.37
CA ASN A 318 1.04 -6.95 -11.76
C ASN A 318 0.80 -7.48 -10.34
N PHE A 319 0.04 -6.74 -9.53
CA PHE A 319 -0.38 -7.16 -8.19
C PHE A 319 -1.17 -8.48 -8.24
N GLU A 320 -2.11 -8.63 -9.17
CA GLU A 320 -2.89 -9.85 -9.35
C GLU A 320 -2.04 -11.03 -9.84
N ASN A 321 -1.11 -10.80 -10.77
CA ASN A 321 -0.20 -11.82 -11.29
C ASN A 321 0.75 -12.36 -10.22
N ARG A 322 1.24 -11.52 -9.30
CA ARG A 322 2.04 -11.96 -8.15
C ARG A 322 1.23 -12.83 -7.19
N GLY A 323 -0.07 -12.52 -7.06
CA GLY A 323 -0.99 -13.22 -6.18
C GLY A 323 -0.60 -13.09 -4.69
N LEU A 324 -1.35 -13.80 -3.83
CA LEU A 324 -1.05 -13.80 -2.40
C LEU A 324 0.33 -14.39 -2.10
N GLN A 325 0.78 -15.42 -2.85
CA GLN A 325 2.07 -16.10 -2.61
C GLN A 325 3.28 -15.16 -2.77
N GLY A 326 3.26 -14.29 -3.77
CA GLY A 326 4.24 -13.22 -3.97
C GLY A 326 4.00 -11.97 -3.11
N PHE A 327 2.94 -12.00 -2.30
CA PHE A 327 2.51 -11.02 -1.30
C PHE A 327 3.63 -10.54 -0.36
N GLY A 328 3.79 -9.25 -0.03
CA GLY A 328 4.50 -8.85 1.20
C GLY A 328 5.89 -8.25 1.00
N SER A 329 6.71 -8.30 2.06
CA SER A 329 8.01 -7.64 2.09
C SER A 329 8.98 -8.25 1.08
N PRO A 330 9.84 -7.44 0.42
CA PRO A 330 10.88 -7.96 -0.48
C PRO A 330 11.79 -9.02 0.15
N ASP A 331 12.04 -8.94 1.47
CA ASP A 331 12.87 -9.91 2.20
C ASP A 331 12.13 -11.22 2.54
N LEU A 332 10.80 -11.14 2.66
CA LEU A 332 9.98 -12.23 3.17
C LEU A 332 8.56 -12.12 2.62
N SER A 333 8.37 -12.74 1.45
CA SER A 333 7.04 -12.87 0.84
C SER A 333 6.15 -13.80 1.65
N TYR A 334 4.85 -13.76 1.39
CA TYR A 334 3.85 -14.57 2.05
C TYR A 334 4.15 -16.06 1.94
N GLY A 335 4.48 -16.53 0.73
CA GLY A 335 4.86 -17.93 0.51
C GLY A 335 6.09 -18.33 1.32
N GLN A 336 7.11 -17.47 1.33
CA GLN A 336 8.33 -17.69 2.13
C GLN A 336 8.05 -17.65 3.64
N LEU A 337 7.09 -16.82 4.07
CA LEU A 337 6.67 -16.71 5.46
C LEU A 337 5.91 -17.95 5.91
N VAL A 338 5.00 -18.47 5.09
CA VAL A 338 4.30 -19.75 5.34
C VAL A 338 5.31 -20.89 5.46
N GLU A 339 6.25 -20.99 4.51
CA GLU A 339 7.31 -22.01 4.56
C GLU A 339 8.18 -21.88 5.82
N PHE A 340 8.60 -20.66 6.17
CA PHE A 340 9.37 -20.40 7.39
C PHE A 340 8.63 -20.85 8.66
N ILE A 341 7.35 -20.49 8.79
CA ILE A 341 6.53 -20.88 9.94
C ILE A 341 6.36 -22.40 9.98
N PHE A 342 6.14 -23.05 8.82
CA PHE A 342 6.00 -24.50 8.74
C PHE A 342 7.27 -25.21 9.21
N LYS A 343 8.43 -24.84 8.66
CA LYS A 343 9.74 -25.39 9.06
C LYS A 343 10.04 -25.19 10.54
N GLY A 344 9.81 -23.98 11.06
CA GLY A 344 9.97 -23.72 12.50
C GLY A 344 9.01 -24.53 13.37
N SER A 345 7.81 -24.79 12.86
CA SER A 345 6.81 -25.63 13.55
C SER A 345 7.23 -27.10 13.61
N LEU A 346 7.88 -27.63 12.56
CA LEU A 346 8.42 -29.00 12.58
C LEU A 346 9.55 -29.15 13.61
N VAL A 347 10.41 -28.14 13.75
CA VAL A 347 11.45 -28.13 14.80
C VAL A 347 10.84 -28.11 16.20
N LEU A 348 9.82 -27.28 16.42
CA LEU A 348 9.10 -27.24 17.70
C LEU A 348 8.35 -28.55 17.99
N GLU A 349 7.73 -29.16 16.97
CA GLU A 349 7.06 -30.46 17.10
C GLU A 349 8.05 -31.55 17.51
N TYR A 350 9.22 -31.63 16.86
CA TYR A 350 10.27 -32.57 17.25
C TYR A 350 10.66 -32.40 18.72
N TYR A 351 10.89 -31.16 19.16
CA TYR A 351 11.26 -30.88 20.54
C TYR A 351 10.20 -31.38 21.53
N TYR A 352 8.93 -31.07 21.28
CA TYR A 352 7.85 -31.49 22.17
C TYR A 352 7.70 -33.02 22.23
N LEU A 353 7.93 -33.71 21.11
CA LEU A 353 7.94 -35.18 21.08
C LEU A 353 9.12 -35.74 21.89
N ARG A 354 10.32 -35.19 21.73
CA ARG A 354 11.53 -35.61 22.47
C ARG A 354 11.37 -35.41 23.98
N THR A 355 10.74 -34.32 24.40
CA THR A 355 10.57 -33.96 25.82
C THR A 355 9.26 -34.47 26.43
N LEU A 356 8.48 -35.27 25.70
CA LEU A 356 7.19 -35.83 26.14
C LEU A 356 6.16 -34.78 26.56
N GLN A 357 6.24 -33.58 25.99
CA GLN A 357 5.33 -32.45 26.25
C GLN A 357 4.08 -32.55 25.36
N HIS A 358 3.31 -33.63 25.49
CA HIS A 358 2.19 -33.94 24.60
C HIS A 358 1.05 -32.91 24.63
N ASP A 359 0.74 -32.32 25.79
CA ASP A 359 -0.33 -31.32 25.91
C ASP A 359 0.03 -30.01 25.20
N GLU A 360 1.27 -29.52 25.38
CA GLU A 360 1.78 -28.34 24.68
C GLU A 360 1.86 -28.58 23.16
N LEU A 361 2.25 -29.79 22.74
CA LEU A 361 2.25 -30.18 21.33
C LEU A 361 0.84 -30.14 20.74
N GLN A 362 -0.14 -30.71 21.44
CA GLN A 362 -1.51 -30.73 20.93
C GLN A 362 -2.09 -29.32 20.81
N LYS A 363 -1.82 -28.46 21.79
CA LYS A 363 -2.19 -27.04 21.73
C LYS A 363 -1.51 -26.34 20.55
N PHE A 364 -0.20 -26.53 20.37
CA PHE A 364 0.55 -25.94 19.27
C PHE A 364 0.06 -26.41 17.89
N ARG A 365 -0.28 -27.71 17.76
CA ARG A 365 -0.90 -28.28 16.56
C ARG A 365 -2.21 -27.59 16.21
N ASN A 366 -3.09 -27.46 17.20
CA ASN A 366 -4.40 -26.85 17.04
C ASN A 366 -4.33 -25.34 16.75
N ASP A 367 -3.35 -24.63 17.31
CA ASP A 367 -3.27 -23.17 17.20
C ASP A 367 -2.52 -22.69 15.94
N VAL A 368 -1.48 -23.43 15.51
CA VAL A 368 -0.54 -22.98 14.47
C VAL A 368 -0.28 -24.04 13.41
N LEU A 369 0.31 -25.18 13.78
CA LEU A 369 0.92 -26.10 12.82
C LEU A 369 -0.09 -26.65 11.80
N HIS A 370 -1.28 -27.07 12.23
CA HIS A 370 -2.31 -27.59 11.32
C HIS A 370 -2.69 -26.59 10.22
N TYR A 371 -3.01 -25.35 10.60
CA TYR A 371 -3.40 -24.31 9.64
C TYR A 371 -2.27 -23.91 8.68
N VAL A 372 -1.03 -23.89 9.18
CA VAL A 372 0.13 -23.53 8.37
C VAL A 372 0.49 -24.65 7.39
N GLU A 373 0.38 -25.91 7.81
CA GLU A 373 0.58 -27.08 6.97
C GLU A 373 -0.46 -27.14 5.84
N GLU A 374 -1.74 -26.93 6.15
CA GLU A 374 -2.80 -26.85 5.14
C GLU A 374 -2.53 -25.75 4.11
N GLU A 375 -2.18 -24.55 4.58
CA GLU A 375 -1.89 -23.42 3.70
C GLU A 375 -0.61 -23.64 2.88
N TYR A 376 0.41 -24.26 3.46
CA TYR A 376 1.62 -24.66 2.74
C TYR A 376 1.31 -25.64 1.60
N ASN A 377 0.47 -26.65 1.87
CA ASN A 377 0.03 -27.63 0.88
C ASN A 377 -0.79 -27.00 -0.24
N GLN A 378 -1.65 -26.03 0.08
CA GLN A 378 -2.41 -25.28 -0.91
C GLN A 378 -1.51 -24.45 -1.83
N LEU A 379 -0.45 -23.85 -1.28
CA LEU A 379 0.53 -23.06 -2.04
C LEU A 379 1.50 -23.94 -2.85
N ASN A 380 1.67 -25.21 -2.47
CA ASN A 380 2.60 -26.14 -3.09
C ASN A 380 1.92 -27.49 -3.41
N PRO A 381 0.95 -27.53 -4.34
CA PRO A 381 0.16 -28.74 -4.63
C PRO A 381 1.01 -29.92 -5.13
N ASP A 382 2.17 -29.64 -5.71
CA ASP A 382 3.13 -30.65 -6.20
C ASP A 382 4.05 -31.22 -5.10
N ALA A 383 4.01 -30.67 -3.87
CA ALA A 383 4.89 -31.09 -2.77
C ALA A 383 4.47 -32.43 -2.12
N GLY A 384 3.33 -33.00 -2.51
CA GLY A 384 2.70 -34.13 -1.81
C GLY A 384 2.01 -33.66 -0.53
N ARG A 385 0.92 -34.32 -0.13
CA ARG A 385 0.25 -34.01 1.15
C ARG A 385 1.11 -34.50 2.30
N PHE A 386 1.42 -33.61 3.24
CA PHE A 386 1.93 -34.01 4.54
C PHE A 386 0.75 -34.55 5.36
N ARG A 387 0.78 -35.87 5.58
CA ARG A 387 -0.20 -36.70 6.30
C ARG A 387 -1.57 -36.88 5.65
#